data_AF-A0A832SM06-F1
#
_entry.id   AF-A0A832SM06-F1
#
_cell.length_a   1.000
_cell.length_b   1.000
_cell.length_c   1.000
_cell.angle_alpha   90.00
_cell.angle_beta   90.00
_cell.angle_gamma   90.00
#
_symmetry.space_group_name_H-M   'P 1'
#
loop_
_entity.id
_entity.type
_entity.pdbx_description
1 polymer ?
#
loop_
_entity_poly.entity_id
_entity_poly.type
_entity_poly.pdbx_seq_one_letter_code
_entity_poly.pdbx_strand_id
1 'polypeptide(L)'
;MPGPMELMFIFAIAILLFGASKLPELARSMGSSVGEFKKAQRESEQNLKDFEKSLKEPITPKTKVQETATKLGIDIKSKTDDQLLEEIQKVAEKPKEVSEP
;
A
#
# COMPACT_ATOMS: atom_id res chain seq x y z
N MET A 1 43.71 -2.05 -12.05
CA MET A 1 42.48 -2.50 -12.74
C MET A 1 42.90 -3.14 -14.05
N PRO A 2 42.37 -4.31 -14.41
CA PRO A 2 42.71 -4.94 -15.68
C PRO A 2 42.25 -4.06 -16.85
N GLY A 3 43.10 -3.94 -17.86
CA GLY A 3 42.81 -3.18 -19.07
C GLY A 3 41.84 -3.91 -20.01
N PRO A 4 41.27 -3.22 -21.02
CA PRO A 4 40.36 -3.83 -21.99
C PRO A 4 40.95 -5.07 -22.70
N MET A 5 42.26 -5.04 -23.01
CA MET A 5 42.96 -6.17 -23.65
C MET A 5 43.08 -7.39 -22.73
N GLU A 6 43.38 -7.17 -21.43
CA GLU A 6 43.47 -8.24 -20.45
C GLU A 6 42.09 -8.88 -20.20
N LEU A 7 41.04 -8.06 -20.13
CA LEU A 7 39.66 -8.55 -20.03
C LEU A 7 39.26 -9.40 -21.24
N MET A 8 39.66 -9.01 -22.46
CA MET A 8 39.39 -9.79 -23.66
C MET A 8 40.10 -11.15 -23.65
N PHE A 9 41.35 -11.20 -23.17
CA PHE A 9 42.08 -12.47 -22.99
C PHE A 9 41.40 -13.39 -21.97
N ILE A 10 40.97 -12.85 -20.82
CA ILE A 10 40.24 -13.62 -19.81
C ILE A 10 38.93 -14.16 -20.39
N PHE A 11 38.20 -13.33 -21.16
CA PHE A 11 36.96 -13.76 -21.83
C PHE A 11 37.22 -14.86 -22.87
N ALA A 12 38.31 -14.77 -23.64
CA ALA A 12 38.70 -15.80 -24.59
C ALA A 12 38.97 -17.14 -23.90
N ILE A 13 39.70 -17.13 -22.78
CA ILE A 13 39.95 -18.34 -21.98
C ILE A 13 38.63 -18.89 -21.40
N ALA A 14 37.76 -18.03 -20.87
CA ALA A 14 36.45 -18.45 -20.36
C ALA A 14 35.59 -19.10 -21.47
N ILE A 15 35.59 -18.53 -22.68
CA ILE A 15 34.91 -19.11 -23.84
C ILE A 15 35.53 -20.46 -24.24
N LEU A 16 36.85 -20.64 -24.13
CA LEU A 16 37.50 -21.92 -24.44
C LEU A 16 37.12 -23.01 -23.42
N LEU A 17 37.01 -22.66 -22.14
CA LEU A 17 36.66 -23.59 -21.07
C LEU A 17 35.18 -23.96 -21.07
N PHE A 18 34.29 -22.98 -21.19
CA PHE A 18 32.84 -23.18 -21.08
C PHE A 18 32.13 -23.30 -22.44
N GLY A 19 32.75 -22.83 -23.52
CA GLY A 19 32.17 -22.76 -24.85
C GLY A 19 31.44 -21.43 -25.13
N ALA A 20 31.50 -20.98 -26.38
CA ALA A 20 30.88 -19.71 -26.81
C ALA A 20 29.35 -19.69 -26.63
N SER A 21 28.70 -20.85 -26.62
CA SER A 21 27.25 -20.97 -26.42
C SER A 21 26.82 -20.91 -24.96
N LYS A 22 27.68 -21.28 -24.01
CA LYS A 22 27.31 -21.39 -22.58
C LYS A 22 27.25 -20.05 -21.88
N LEU A 23 28.14 -19.12 -22.20
CA LEU A 23 28.10 -17.78 -21.60
C LEU A 23 26.78 -17.03 -21.92
N PRO A 24 26.28 -16.99 -23.16
CA PRO A 24 24.96 -16.41 -23.46
C PRO A 24 23.79 -17.13 -22.80
N GLU A 25 23.85 -18.47 -22.69
CA GLU A 25 22.82 -19.29 -22.05
C GLU A 25 22.72 -18.99 -20.54
N LEU A 26 23.86 -18.91 -19.87
CA LEU A 26 23.98 -18.51 -18.46
C LEU A 26 23.52 -17.07 -18.24
N ALA A 27 23.94 -16.13 -19.09
CA ALA A 27 23.51 -14.74 -19.00
C ALA A 27 21.99 -14.59 -19.16
N ARG A 28 21.38 -15.32 -20.10
CA ARG A 28 19.92 -15.32 -20.30
C ARG A 28 19.19 -15.90 -19.10
N SER A 29 19.55 -17.09 -18.64
CA SER A 29 18.88 -17.75 -17.50
C SER A 29 19.01 -16.96 -16.21
N MET A 30 20.21 -16.46 -15.90
CA MET A 30 20.45 -15.63 -14.73
C MET A 30 19.73 -14.27 -14.86
N GLY A 31 19.77 -13.65 -16.04
CA GLY A 31 19.09 -12.38 -16.31
C GLY A 31 17.58 -12.49 -16.18
N SER A 32 16.97 -13.55 -16.71
CA SER A 32 15.54 -13.83 -16.54
C SER A 32 15.18 -14.03 -15.06
N SER A 33 15.98 -14.83 -14.34
CA SER A 33 15.74 -15.09 -12.90
C SER A 33 15.79 -13.80 -12.07
N VAL A 34 16.80 -12.95 -12.29
CA VAL A 34 16.92 -11.65 -11.62
C VAL A 34 15.78 -10.71 -12.03
N GLY A 35 15.37 -10.73 -13.29
CA GLY A 35 14.25 -9.94 -13.81
C GLY A 35 12.93 -10.30 -13.15
N GLU A 36 12.61 -11.58 -13.08
CA GLU A 36 11.42 -12.10 -12.41
C GLU A 36 11.45 -11.81 -10.91
N PHE A 37 12.59 -12.00 -10.26
CA PHE A 37 12.76 -11.66 -8.84
C PHE A 37 12.49 -10.17 -8.57
N LYS A 38 13.05 -9.28 -9.40
CA LYS A 38 12.82 -7.83 -9.28
C LYS A 38 11.35 -7.45 -9.52
N LYS A 39 10.68 -8.13 -10.45
CA LYS A 39 9.24 -7.94 -10.71
C LYS A 39 8.42 -8.36 -9.48
N ALA A 40 8.66 -9.55 -8.94
CA ALA A 40 8.00 -10.06 -7.75
C ALA A 40 8.24 -9.16 -6.52
N GLN A 41 9.45 -8.65 -6.35
CA GLN A 41 9.76 -7.69 -5.28
C GLN A 41 8.91 -6.42 -5.40
N ARG A 42 8.81 -5.84 -6.60
CA ARG A 42 8.00 -4.62 -6.84
C ARG A 42 6.51 -4.87 -6.61
N GLU A 43 5.98 -5.99 -7.08
CA GLU A 43 4.59 -6.37 -6.85
C GLU A 43 4.33 -6.56 -5.35
N SER A 44 5.26 -7.21 -4.63
CA SER A 44 5.16 -7.36 -3.17
C SER A 44 5.15 -6.00 -2.47
N GLU A 45 6.05 -5.08 -2.81
CA GLU A 45 6.08 -3.73 -2.24
C GLU A 45 4.78 -2.96 -2.51
N GLN A 46 4.21 -3.09 -3.71
CA GLN A 46 2.94 -2.45 -4.05
C GLN A 46 1.79 -3.03 -3.24
N ASN A 47 1.69 -4.36 -3.16
CA ASN A 47 0.67 -5.04 -2.36
C ASN A 47 0.77 -4.66 -0.88
N LEU A 48 1.98 -4.54 -0.33
CA LEU A 48 2.19 -4.08 1.04
C LEU A 48 1.73 -2.64 1.23
N LYS A 49 2.04 -1.73 0.31
CA LYS A 49 1.56 -0.33 0.35
C LYS A 49 0.04 -0.25 0.26
N ASP A 50 -0.58 -1.05 -0.60
CA ASP A 50 -2.04 -1.10 -0.76
C ASP A 50 -2.71 -1.67 0.50
N PHE A 51 -2.11 -2.70 1.10
CA PHE A 51 -2.56 -3.24 2.38
C PHE A 51 -2.43 -2.24 3.52
N GLU A 52 -1.27 -1.57 3.66
CA GLU A 52 -1.09 -0.51 4.65
C GLU A 52 -2.08 0.64 4.46
N LYS A 53 -2.38 1.01 3.22
CA LYS A 53 -3.40 2.02 2.90
C LYS A 53 -4.79 1.56 3.35
N SER A 54 -5.14 0.28 3.13
CA SER A 54 -6.40 -0.30 3.59
C SER A 54 -6.53 -0.39 5.12
N LEU A 55 -5.41 -0.51 5.85
CA LEU A 55 -5.38 -0.50 7.31
C LEU A 55 -5.42 0.92 7.90
N LYS A 56 -4.89 1.91 7.17
CA LYS A 56 -4.86 3.32 7.59
C LYS A 56 -6.09 4.09 7.18
N GLU A 57 -6.85 3.61 6.19
CA GLU A 57 -8.22 4.07 6.02
C GLU A 57 -9.01 3.65 7.25
N PRO A 58 -9.60 4.60 8.02
CA PRO A 58 -10.60 4.20 9.00
C PRO A 58 -11.66 3.39 8.26
N ILE A 59 -12.16 2.33 8.90
CA ILE A 59 -13.41 1.67 8.52
C ILE A 59 -14.50 2.75 8.67
N THR A 60 -14.55 3.70 7.75
CA THR A 60 -15.60 4.70 7.72
C THR A 60 -16.75 3.98 7.03
N PRO A 61 -17.86 3.66 7.72
CA PRO A 61 -19.11 3.25 7.09
C PRO A 61 -19.74 4.41 6.30
N LYS A 62 -18.92 5.24 5.64
CA LYS A 62 -19.36 6.43 4.93
C LYS A 62 -19.92 6.10 3.55
N THR A 63 -19.58 4.95 2.95
CA THR A 63 -20.11 4.61 1.62
C THR A 63 -21.56 4.11 1.64
N LYS A 64 -22.03 3.50 2.74
CA LYS A 64 -23.46 3.11 2.86
C LYS A 64 -24.34 4.22 3.46
N VAL A 65 -23.82 5.00 4.41
CA VAL A 65 -24.59 6.06 5.09
C VAL A 65 -24.79 7.28 4.18
N GLN A 66 -23.82 7.62 3.32
CA GLN A 66 -23.92 8.75 2.38
C GLN A 66 -24.84 8.43 1.19
N GLU A 67 -24.88 7.17 0.75
CA GLU A 67 -25.81 6.74 -0.31
C GLU A 67 -27.27 6.74 0.18
N THR A 68 -27.52 6.37 1.44
CA THR A 68 -28.85 6.48 2.07
C THR A 68 -29.27 7.93 2.34
N ALA A 69 -28.35 8.81 2.75
CA ALA A 69 -28.66 10.23 3.00
C ALA A 69 -29.02 10.97 1.71
N THR A 70 -28.36 10.63 0.60
CA THR A 70 -28.64 11.22 -0.73
C THR A 70 -29.99 10.74 -1.29
N LYS A 71 -30.35 9.46 -1.05
CA LYS A 71 -31.66 8.91 -1.44
C LYS A 71 -32.83 9.42 -0.59
N LEU A 72 -32.56 9.93 0.62
CA LEU A 72 -33.56 10.49 1.54
C LEU A 72 -33.73 12.02 1.41
N GLY A 73 -33.02 12.69 0.49
CA GLY A 73 -33.26 14.09 0.15
C GLY A 73 -32.91 15.09 1.25
N ILE A 74 -31.88 14.80 2.06
CA ILE A 74 -31.46 15.69 3.16
C ILE A 74 -30.48 16.74 2.60
N ASP A 75 -30.87 18.02 2.66
CA ASP A 75 -30.09 19.19 2.26
C ASP A 75 -28.92 19.42 3.25
N ILE A 76 -27.68 19.22 2.80
CA ILE A 76 -26.45 19.22 3.63
C ILE A 76 -25.91 20.65 3.80
N LYS A 77 -26.78 21.60 4.11
CA LYS A 77 -26.38 22.99 4.38
C LYS A 77 -27.17 23.50 5.57
N SER A 78 -26.59 23.47 6.77
CA SER A 78 -26.72 24.57 7.79
C SER A 78 -26.43 24.23 9.26
N LYS A 79 -25.76 23.12 9.64
CA LYS A 79 -25.36 22.95 11.07
C LYS A 79 -23.94 22.43 11.25
N THR A 80 -23.14 23.22 11.97
CA THR A 80 -21.74 22.96 12.33
C THR A 80 -21.66 22.06 13.55
N ASP A 81 -20.64 21.20 13.59
CA ASP A 81 -20.35 20.22 14.64
C ASP A 81 -20.33 20.82 16.06
N ASP A 82 -20.10 22.13 16.17
CA ASP A 82 -20.08 22.89 17.42
C ASP A 82 -21.45 22.94 18.12
N GLN A 83 -22.58 22.87 17.39
CA GLN A 83 -23.93 22.85 18.01
C GLN A 83 -24.32 21.47 18.55
N LEU A 84 -23.69 20.40 18.06
CA LEU A 84 -24.01 19.03 18.50
C LEU A 84 -23.37 18.72 19.86
N LEU A 85 -22.26 19.36 20.19
CA LEU A 85 -21.55 19.17 21.46
C LEU A 85 -22.24 19.89 22.63
N GLU A 86 -22.88 21.03 22.38
CA GLU A 86 -23.58 21.82 23.40
C GLU A 86 -24.89 21.14 23.86
N GLU A 87 -25.60 20.47 22.95
CA GLU A 87 -26.84 19.75 23.26
C GLU A 87 -26.58 18.44 24.05
N ILE A 88 -25.45 17.76 23.81
CA ILE A 88 -25.07 16.52 24.53
C ILE A 88 -24.70 16.82 25.99
N GLN A 89 -24.03 17.94 26.25
CA GLN A 89 -23.61 18.33 27.60
C GLN A 89 -24.80 18.76 28.47
N LYS A 90 -25.82 19.36 27.86
CA LYS A 90 -27.07 19.76 28.55
C LYS A 90 -27.95 18.57 28.97
N VAL A 91 -27.81 17.42 28.30
CA VAL A 91 -28.56 16.19 28.62
C VAL A 91 -27.80 15.30 29.62
N ALA A 92 -26.46 15.40 29.66
CA ALA A 92 -25.63 14.55 30.52
C ALA A 92 -25.49 15.06 31.97
N GLU A 93 -25.74 16.35 32.25
CA GLU A 93 -25.67 16.90 33.61
C GLU A 93 -27.06 17.27 34.19
N LYS A 94 -27.53 16.38 35.09
CA LYS A 94 -28.73 16.41 35.97
C LYS A 94 -30.02 15.82 35.36
N PRO A 95 -30.66 14.81 35.99
CA PRO A 95 -30.81 14.65 37.45
C PRO A 95 -30.54 13.22 37.97
N LYS A 96 -29.51 13.07 38.82
CA LYS A 96 -29.56 12.09 39.92
C LYS A 96 -29.72 12.88 41.22
N GLU A 97 -30.95 13.27 41.50
CA GLU A 97 -31.33 13.59 42.87
C GLU A 97 -32.81 13.26 43.12
N VAL A 98 -33.01 12.45 44.16
CA VAL A 98 -34.18 12.33 45.05
C VAL A 98 -35.40 11.54 44.56
N SER A 99 -35.58 10.38 45.19
CA SER A 99 -36.74 9.90 45.99
C SER A 99 -37.08 8.43 45.65
N GLU A 100 -36.83 7.45 46.52
CA GLU A 100 -37.57 7.09 47.76
C GLU A 100 -39.06 6.78 47.51
N PRO A 101 -39.71 5.87 48.27
CA PRO A 101 -39.49 5.57 49.70
C PRO A 101 -39.13 4.12 50.05
#